data_AF-A0A951T5G5-F1
#
_entry.id   AF-A0A951T5G5-F1
#
_cell.length_a   1.000
_cell.length_b   1.000
_cell.length_c   1.000
_cell.angle_alpha   90.00
_cell.angle_beta   90.00
_cell.angle_gamma   90.00
#
_symmetry.space_group_name_H-M   'P 1'
#
loop_
_entity.id
_entity.type
_entity.pdbx_description
1 polymer ?
#
loop_
_entity_poly.entity_id
_entity_poly.type
_entity_poly.pdbx_seq_one_letter_code
_entity_poly.pdbx_strand_id
1 'polypeptide(L)'
;MTARRALAGVVIGTLLLSACATPVPRSVAAGETASACLTLFQAVDEAVAEAGVGDAEAAHLEAFPYLRVDRLLSALRHDLQGPAVRRFWLERLGELDASGRAAELANLPASTTNRIAIQHALVPGTDALARALDSCRSALIEADLADGARFAHLVAAATVPDRYSLARRMLGLYPLTRLPFVLGVRRFERTTQERFSVAE
;
A
#
# COMPACT_ATOMS: atom_id res chain seq x y z
N MET A 1 2.26 -25.02 -44.90
CA MET A 1 3.03 -24.83 -43.64
C MET A 1 2.79 -23.48 -42.94
N THR A 2 2.05 -22.55 -43.55
CA THR A 2 1.78 -21.20 -43.02
C THR A 2 0.65 -21.13 -41.99
N ALA A 3 -0.39 -21.97 -42.11
CA ALA A 3 -1.54 -22.00 -41.19
C ALA A 3 -1.19 -22.48 -39.75
N ARG A 4 -0.22 -23.41 -39.62
CA ARG A 4 0.24 -23.94 -38.32
C ARG A 4 1.00 -22.91 -37.48
N ARG A 5 1.66 -21.94 -38.13
CA ARG A 5 2.41 -20.86 -37.46
C ARG A 5 1.50 -19.75 -36.95
N ALA A 6 0.41 -19.46 -37.67
CA ALA A 6 -0.61 -18.50 -37.24
C ALA A 6 -1.36 -19.00 -36.00
N LEU A 7 -1.70 -20.30 -35.94
CA LEU A 7 -2.35 -20.89 -34.76
C LEU A 7 -1.45 -20.88 -33.51
N ALA A 8 -0.15 -21.13 -33.68
CA ALA A 8 0.81 -21.09 -32.57
C ALA A 8 0.98 -19.66 -31.99
N GLY A 9 0.96 -18.63 -32.84
CA GLY A 9 1.05 -17.24 -32.41
C GLY A 9 -0.18 -16.76 -31.62
N VAL A 10 -1.38 -17.22 -32.00
CA VAL A 10 -2.63 -16.89 -31.29
C VAL A 10 -2.71 -17.57 -29.92
N VAL A 11 -2.24 -18.81 -29.80
CA VAL A 11 -2.23 -19.57 -28.53
C VAL A 11 -1.22 -18.99 -27.52
N ILE A 12 -0.07 -18.48 -27.97
CA ILE A 12 0.91 -17.83 -27.09
C ILE A 12 0.40 -16.46 -26.62
N GLY A 13 -0.36 -15.74 -27.47
CA GLY A 13 -0.95 -14.45 -27.12
C GLY A 13 -2.04 -14.53 -26.05
N THR A 14 -2.84 -15.61 -26.04
CA THR A 14 -3.91 -15.79 -25.03
C THR A 14 -3.39 -16.30 -23.68
N LEU A 15 -2.26 -17.02 -23.65
CA LEU A 15 -1.60 -17.46 -22.40
C LEU A 15 -0.93 -16.32 -21.62
N LEU A 16 -0.62 -15.19 -22.26
CA LEU A 16 -0.03 -14.01 -21.59
C LEU A 16 -1.06 -13.12 -20.89
N LEU A 17 -2.37 -13.35 -21.10
CA LEU A 17 -3.46 -12.56 -20.51
C LEU A 17 -4.06 -13.18 -19.23
N SER A 18 -3.65 -14.38 -18.83
CA SER A 18 -4.17 -15.06 -17.63
C SER A 18 -3.30 -14.85 -16.37
N ALA A 19 -2.38 -13.89 -16.38
CA ALA A 19 -1.36 -13.77 -15.33
C ALA A 19 -1.73 -12.86 -14.13
N CYS A 20 -2.89 -12.21 -14.11
CA CYS A 20 -3.31 -11.35 -13.00
C CYS A 20 -4.36 -12.04 -12.11
N ALA A 21 -4.04 -13.21 -11.59
CA ALA A 21 -4.74 -13.75 -10.44
C ALA A 21 -3.67 -14.34 -9.51
N THR A 22 -2.97 -13.48 -8.76
CA THR A 22 -2.16 -13.93 -7.64
C THR A 22 -3.13 -14.44 -6.57
N PRO A 23 -3.17 -15.75 -6.28
CA PRO A 23 -3.95 -16.23 -5.16
C PRO A 23 -3.32 -15.64 -3.89
N VAL A 24 -4.05 -14.76 -3.21
CA VAL A 24 -3.67 -14.31 -1.87
C VAL A 24 -3.66 -15.56 -0.99
N PRO A 25 -2.51 -15.98 -0.43
CA PRO A 25 -2.48 -17.16 0.43
C PRO A 25 -3.36 -16.90 1.65
N ARG A 26 -4.51 -17.58 1.71
CA ARG A 26 -5.36 -17.61 2.91
C ARG A 26 -4.58 -18.35 4.01
N SER A 27 -4.12 -17.63 5.03
CA SER A 27 -3.44 -18.21 6.18
C SER A 27 -4.45 -18.97 7.07
N VAL A 28 -4.17 -20.25 7.32
CA VAL A 28 -5.06 -21.24 7.98
C VAL A 28 -5.14 -21.10 9.51
N ALA A 29 -4.57 -20.05 10.12
CA ALA A 29 -4.44 -19.94 11.59
C ALA A 29 -5.32 -18.87 12.26
N ALA A 30 -6.20 -18.21 11.50
CA ALA A 30 -7.09 -17.18 12.01
C ALA A 30 -8.45 -17.81 12.34
N GLY A 31 -8.84 -17.83 13.62
CA GLY A 31 -10.17 -18.30 14.04
C GLY A 31 -11.33 -17.55 13.35
N GLU A 32 -12.57 -17.96 13.62
CA GLU A 32 -13.79 -17.40 13.00
C GLU A 32 -13.83 -15.86 13.04
N THR A 33 -13.37 -15.25 14.14
CA THR A 33 -13.28 -13.79 14.33
C THR A 33 -12.29 -13.13 13.38
N ALA A 34 -11.11 -13.71 13.19
CA ALA A 34 -10.10 -13.15 12.29
C ALA A 34 -10.52 -13.30 10.82
N SER A 35 -11.21 -14.39 10.45
CA SER A 35 -11.82 -14.52 9.13
C SER A 35 -12.90 -13.45 8.88
N ALA A 36 -13.78 -13.21 9.86
CA ALA A 36 -14.80 -12.16 9.77
C ALA A 36 -14.16 -10.77 9.59
N CYS A 37 -13.10 -10.47 10.33
CA CYS A 37 -12.36 -9.23 10.21
C CYS A 37 -11.71 -9.06 8.84
N LEU A 38 -11.02 -10.08 8.32
CA LEU A 38 -10.44 -10.03 6.98
C LEU A 38 -11.51 -9.82 5.89
N THR A 39 -12.68 -10.42 6.06
CA THR A 39 -13.79 -10.26 5.13
C THR A 39 -14.35 -8.82 5.17
N LEU A 40 -14.42 -8.21 6.35
CA LEU A 40 -14.80 -6.81 6.50
C LEU A 40 -13.82 -5.87 5.79
N PHE A 41 -12.51 -6.08 5.96
CA PHE A 41 -11.48 -5.32 5.26
C PHE A 41 -11.61 -5.47 3.73
N GLN A 42 -11.80 -6.70 3.24
CA GLN A 42 -11.99 -6.97 1.80
C GLN A 42 -13.21 -6.24 1.24
N ALA A 43 -14.35 -6.26 1.93
CA ALA A 43 -15.56 -5.56 1.47
C ALA A 43 -15.36 -4.04 1.36
N VAL A 44 -14.57 -3.45 2.27
CA VAL A 44 -14.23 -2.03 2.19
C VAL A 44 -13.23 -1.77 1.05
N ASP A 45 -12.21 -2.62 0.89
CA ASP A 45 -11.23 -2.49 -0.21
C ASP A 45 -11.89 -2.54 -1.58
N GLU A 46 -12.80 -3.48 -1.79
CA GLU A 46 -13.59 -3.59 -3.02
C GLU A 46 -14.40 -2.31 -3.28
N ALA A 47 -15.11 -1.81 -2.27
CA ALA A 47 -15.90 -0.59 -2.40
C ALA A 47 -15.05 0.66 -2.69
N VAL A 48 -13.88 0.77 -2.05
CA VAL A 48 -12.92 1.85 -2.28
C VAL A 48 -12.36 1.80 -3.70
N ALA A 49 -12.01 0.61 -4.17
CA ALA A 49 -11.51 0.39 -5.53
C ALA A 49 -12.59 0.70 -6.58
N GLU A 50 -13.82 0.23 -6.38
CA GLU A 50 -14.96 0.50 -7.27
C GLU A 50 -15.29 2.00 -7.37
N ALA A 51 -15.22 2.71 -6.25
CA ALA A 51 -15.46 4.14 -6.21
C ALA A 51 -14.26 4.99 -6.68
N GLY A 52 -13.06 4.39 -6.80
CA GLY A 52 -11.84 5.09 -7.16
C GLY A 52 -11.37 6.10 -6.11
N VAL A 53 -11.67 5.86 -4.83
CA VAL A 53 -11.41 6.80 -3.72
C VAL A 53 -10.23 6.39 -2.82
N GLY A 54 -9.39 5.46 -3.30
CA GLY A 54 -8.25 4.94 -2.54
C GLY A 54 -7.22 6.01 -2.20
N ASP A 55 -6.73 5.98 -0.96
CA ASP A 55 -5.61 6.83 -0.54
C ASP A 55 -4.27 6.26 -1.03
N ALA A 56 -3.40 7.14 -1.52
CA ALA A 56 -2.14 6.78 -2.14
C ALA A 56 -0.90 7.17 -1.32
N GLU A 57 -1.10 7.75 -0.13
CA GLU A 57 -0.04 8.27 0.74
C GLU A 57 0.81 7.15 1.35
N ALA A 58 0.17 6.20 2.04
CA ALA A 58 0.81 5.01 2.58
C ALA A 58 0.51 3.77 1.73
N ALA A 59 1.50 2.91 1.50
CA ALA A 59 1.34 1.74 0.65
C ALA A 59 0.58 0.63 1.38
N HIS A 60 -0.43 0.03 0.72
CA HIS A 60 -1.15 -1.13 1.24
C HIS A 60 -0.26 -2.37 1.28
N LEU A 61 -0.44 -3.20 2.32
CA LEU A 61 0.14 -4.54 2.37
C LEU A 61 -0.94 -5.54 1.93
N GLU A 62 -0.85 -6.04 0.70
CA GLU A 62 -1.85 -6.95 0.11
C GLU A 62 -2.17 -8.17 0.99
N ALA A 63 -1.16 -8.76 1.62
CA ALA A 63 -1.34 -9.92 2.51
C ALA A 63 -1.86 -9.53 3.92
N PHE A 64 -1.88 -8.24 4.25
CA PHE A 64 -2.22 -7.68 5.57
C PHE A 64 -3.08 -6.41 5.38
N PRO A 65 -4.35 -6.53 4.92
CA PRO A 65 -5.18 -5.41 4.45
C PRO A 65 -5.59 -4.39 5.53
N TYR A 66 -5.22 -4.67 6.77
CA TYR A 66 -5.40 -3.83 7.96
C TYR A 66 -4.14 -3.05 8.33
N LEU A 67 -3.09 -3.11 7.49
CA LEU A 67 -1.82 -2.42 7.68
C LEU A 67 -1.43 -1.66 6.41
N ARG A 68 -0.77 -0.52 6.60
CA ARG A 68 -0.08 0.22 5.54
C ARG A 68 1.34 0.55 5.98
N VAL A 69 2.23 0.74 5.01
CA VAL A 69 3.64 1.04 5.24
C VAL A 69 4.05 2.31 4.50
N ASP A 70 4.78 3.16 5.20
CA ASP A 70 5.47 4.30 4.62
C ASP A 70 6.97 3.98 4.43
N ARG A 71 7.72 4.93 3.85
CA ARG A 71 9.15 4.70 3.58
C ARG A 71 9.98 4.52 4.86
N LEU A 72 9.58 5.18 5.94
CA LEU A 72 10.30 5.14 7.21
C LEU A 72 10.14 3.77 7.87
N LEU A 73 8.90 3.31 8.06
CA LEU A 73 8.60 2.01 8.67
C LEU A 73 9.07 0.85 7.79
N SER A 74 9.05 1.01 6.46
CA SER A 74 9.69 0.05 5.55
C SER A 74 11.20 -0.03 5.78
N ALA A 75 11.89 1.08 6.03
CA ALA A 75 13.33 1.05 6.32
C ALA A 75 13.65 0.42 7.67
N LEU A 76 12.82 0.68 8.70
CA LEU A 76 12.98 0.18 10.07
C LEU A 76 12.65 -1.31 10.25
N ARG A 77 12.13 -1.99 9.22
CA ARG A 77 11.76 -3.41 9.28
C ARG A 77 12.93 -4.34 9.65
N HIS A 78 14.16 -3.90 9.47
CA HIS A 78 15.38 -4.65 9.82
C HIS A 78 15.80 -4.50 11.28
N ASP A 79 15.25 -3.51 12.00
CA ASP A 79 15.66 -3.11 13.34
C ASP A 79 14.59 -3.46 14.41
N LEU A 80 13.95 -4.63 14.27
CA LEU A 80 12.80 -5.06 15.09
C LEU A 80 13.20 -5.97 16.26
N GLN A 81 14.17 -5.52 17.07
CA GLN A 81 14.71 -6.29 18.19
C GLN A 81 13.83 -6.15 19.45
N GLY A 82 13.31 -7.30 19.90
CA GLY A 82 12.49 -7.39 21.12
C GLY A 82 10.99 -7.16 20.89
N PRO A 83 10.14 -7.71 21.79
CA PRO A 83 8.69 -7.72 21.61
C PRO A 83 8.07 -6.32 21.63
N ALA A 84 8.59 -5.40 22.44
CA ALA A 84 8.08 -4.03 22.52
C ALA A 84 8.27 -3.24 21.21
N VAL A 85 9.44 -3.38 20.58
CA VAL A 85 9.75 -2.71 19.30
C VAL A 85 8.87 -3.28 18.18
N ARG A 86 8.68 -4.60 18.14
CA ARG A 86 7.80 -5.27 17.16
C ARG A 86 6.35 -4.79 17.28
N ARG A 87 5.84 -4.71 18.51
CA ARG A 87 4.51 -4.18 18.82
C ARG A 87 4.38 -2.74 18.35
N PHE A 88 5.29 -1.87 18.78
CA PHE A 88 5.29 -0.47 18.38
C PHE A 88 5.28 -0.32 16.86
N TRP A 89 6.12 -1.06 16.15
CA TRP A 89 6.20 -1.00 14.70
C TRP A 89 4.89 -1.45 14.02
N LEU A 90 4.26 -2.54 14.47
CA LEU A 90 2.95 -2.96 13.94
C LEU A 90 1.83 -1.97 14.26
N GLU A 91 1.81 -1.41 15.46
CA GLU A 91 0.85 -0.37 15.83
C GLU A 91 1.00 0.85 14.92
N ARG A 92 2.24 1.26 14.58
CA ARG A 92 2.48 2.35 13.61
C ARG A 92 1.97 2.01 12.20
N LEU A 93 2.19 0.78 11.72
CA LEU A 93 1.62 0.35 10.43
C LEU A 93 0.09 0.36 10.45
N GLY A 94 -0.50 0.02 11.59
CA GLY A 94 -1.94 0.04 11.78
C GLY A 94 -2.53 1.45 11.87
N GLU A 95 -1.81 2.39 12.49
CA GLU A 95 -2.18 3.81 12.50
C GLU A 95 -2.16 4.42 11.09
N LEU A 96 -1.19 4.04 10.24
CA LEU A 96 -1.16 4.44 8.84
C LEU A 96 -2.38 3.92 8.07
N ASP A 97 -2.78 2.66 8.31
CA ASP A 97 -4.01 2.12 7.73
C ASP A 97 -5.25 2.86 8.25
N ALA A 98 -5.35 3.10 9.56
CA ALA A 98 -6.49 3.82 10.14
C ALA A 98 -6.66 5.23 9.53
N SER A 99 -5.56 5.95 9.36
CA SER A 99 -5.57 7.29 8.74
C SER A 99 -6.03 7.23 7.28
N GLY A 100 -5.48 6.32 6.48
CA GLY A 100 -5.87 6.15 5.08
C GLY A 100 -7.34 5.73 4.94
N ARG A 101 -7.78 4.79 5.78
CA ARG A 101 -9.18 4.33 5.86
C ARG A 101 -10.14 5.45 6.21
N ALA A 102 -9.77 6.35 7.12
CA ALA A 102 -10.64 7.47 7.49
C ALA A 102 -10.95 8.36 6.27
N ALA A 103 -9.94 8.67 5.46
CA ALA A 103 -10.12 9.43 4.22
C ALA A 103 -10.95 8.66 3.17
N GLU A 104 -10.65 7.38 2.98
CA GLU A 104 -11.38 6.51 2.03
C GLU A 104 -12.86 6.39 2.40
N LEU A 105 -13.16 6.11 3.67
CA LEU A 105 -14.52 5.98 4.17
C LEU A 105 -15.29 7.30 4.10
N ALA A 106 -14.62 8.44 4.30
CA ALA A 106 -15.24 9.76 4.15
C ALA A 106 -15.59 10.08 2.68
N ASN A 107 -14.85 9.52 1.72
CA ASN A 107 -15.08 9.71 0.29
C ASN A 107 -16.08 8.69 -0.29
N LEU A 108 -16.43 7.62 0.43
CA LEU A 108 -17.43 6.67 -0.01
C LEU A 108 -18.86 7.23 0.13
N PRO A 109 -19.78 6.88 -0.79
CA PRO A 109 -21.19 7.17 -0.62
C PRO A 109 -21.73 6.55 0.67
N ALA A 110 -22.56 7.30 1.41
CA ALA A 110 -23.16 6.81 2.67
C ALA A 110 -24.02 5.55 2.47
N SER A 111 -24.64 5.38 1.30
CA SER A 111 -25.36 4.15 0.94
C SER A 111 -24.44 2.93 0.89
N THR A 112 -23.20 3.10 0.43
CA THR A 112 -22.19 2.04 0.37
C THR A 112 -21.68 1.66 1.75
N THR A 113 -21.31 2.63 2.59
CA THR A 113 -20.87 2.35 3.97
C THR A 113 -21.98 1.70 4.79
N ASN A 114 -23.23 2.16 4.65
CA ASN A 114 -24.39 1.54 5.29
C ASN A 114 -24.65 0.11 4.81
N ARG A 115 -24.53 -0.16 3.51
CA ARG A 115 -24.69 -1.50 2.95
C ARG A 115 -23.66 -2.47 3.53
N ILE A 116 -22.38 -2.09 3.54
CA ILE A 116 -21.30 -2.92 4.12
C ILE A 116 -21.57 -3.17 5.60
N ALA A 117 -21.92 -2.13 6.37
CA ALA A 117 -22.22 -2.28 7.79
C ALA A 117 -23.35 -3.30 8.03
N ILE A 118 -24.45 -3.22 7.30
CA ILE A 118 -25.58 -4.16 7.42
C ILE A 118 -25.15 -5.59 7.05
N GLN A 119 -24.40 -5.76 5.96
CA GLN A 119 -23.90 -7.08 5.51
C GLN A 119 -23.02 -7.77 6.56
N HIS A 120 -22.34 -6.99 7.40
CA HIS A 120 -21.48 -7.47 8.49
C HIS A 120 -22.14 -7.38 9.88
N ALA A 121 -23.47 -7.25 9.94
CA ALA A 121 -24.24 -7.16 11.19
C ALA A 121 -23.78 -6.03 12.14
N LEU A 122 -23.32 -4.92 11.57
CA LEU A 122 -22.94 -3.69 12.27
C LEU A 122 -24.07 -2.66 12.23
N VAL A 123 -24.01 -1.70 13.16
CA VAL A 123 -24.87 -0.51 13.09
C VAL A 123 -24.53 0.28 11.82
N PRO A 124 -25.52 0.70 10.99
CA PRO A 124 -25.26 1.52 9.82
C PRO A 124 -24.60 2.84 10.18
N GLY A 125 -23.63 3.26 9.36
CA GLY A 125 -22.95 4.54 9.47
C GLY A 125 -21.44 4.41 9.38
N THR A 126 -20.82 5.44 8.80
CA THR A 126 -19.37 5.48 8.55
C THR A 126 -18.56 5.34 9.84
N ASP A 127 -18.95 6.01 10.93
CA ASP A 127 -18.23 5.93 12.20
C ASP A 127 -18.30 4.54 12.86
N ALA A 128 -19.44 3.86 12.72
CA ALA A 128 -19.62 2.51 13.26
C ALA A 128 -18.76 1.50 12.49
N LEU A 129 -18.71 1.64 11.16
CA LEU A 129 -17.84 0.86 10.29
C LEU A 129 -16.35 1.10 10.59
N ALA A 130 -15.94 2.37 10.77
CA ALA A 130 -14.56 2.72 11.14
C ALA A 130 -14.15 2.08 12.48
N ARG A 131 -14.99 2.18 13.52
CA ARG A 131 -14.72 1.53 14.82
C ARG A 131 -14.62 0.00 14.72
N ALA A 132 -15.43 -0.62 13.86
CA ALA A 132 -15.35 -2.06 13.62
C ALA A 132 -14.02 -2.44 12.96
N LEU A 133 -13.57 -1.68 11.96
CA LEU A 133 -12.25 -1.85 11.34
C LEU A 133 -11.12 -1.68 12.36
N ASP A 134 -11.18 -0.68 13.23
CA ASP A 134 -10.17 -0.45 14.28
C ASP A 134 -10.09 -1.62 15.28
N SER A 135 -11.24 -2.14 15.69
CA SER A 135 -11.32 -3.31 16.59
C SER A 135 -10.74 -4.55 15.91
N CYS A 136 -11.08 -4.76 14.64
CA CYS A 136 -10.54 -5.85 13.83
C CYS A 136 -9.03 -5.74 13.61
N ARG A 137 -8.53 -4.53 13.33
CA ARG A 137 -7.09 -4.27 13.18
C ARG A 137 -6.34 -4.64 14.44
N SER A 138 -6.84 -4.21 15.60
CA SER A 138 -6.22 -4.51 16.89
C SER A 138 -6.15 -6.02 17.13
N ALA A 139 -7.25 -6.75 16.88
CA ALA A 139 -7.28 -8.20 17.02
C ALA A 139 -6.32 -8.93 16.06
N LEU A 140 -6.21 -8.47 14.82
CA LEU A 140 -5.32 -9.06 13.81
C LEU A 140 -3.84 -8.76 14.11
N ILE A 141 -3.52 -7.57 14.64
CA ILE A 141 -2.17 -7.22 15.11
C ILE A 141 -1.75 -8.13 16.27
N GLU A 142 -2.63 -8.39 17.24
CA GLU A 142 -2.31 -9.33 18.33
C GLU A 142 -2.06 -10.75 17.80
N ALA A 143 -2.84 -11.19 16.81
CA ALA A 143 -2.62 -12.47 16.15
C ALA A 143 -1.27 -12.53 15.42
N ASP A 144 -0.86 -11.45 14.76
CA ASP A 144 0.47 -11.35 14.12
C ASP A 144 1.62 -11.38 15.13
N LEU A 145 1.47 -10.71 16.27
CA LEU A 145 2.49 -10.69 17.31
C LEU A 145 2.66 -12.06 17.98
N ALA A 146 1.57 -12.83 18.09
CA ALA A 146 1.57 -14.16 18.69
C ALA A 146 2.17 -15.25 17.78
N ASP A 147 2.15 -15.06 16.46
CA ASP A 147 2.65 -16.01 15.47
C ASP A 147 3.95 -15.50 14.82
N GLY A 148 5.09 -16.05 15.24
CA GLY A 148 6.40 -15.66 14.73
C GLY A 148 6.59 -15.89 13.23
N ALA A 149 5.93 -16.88 12.63
CA ALA A 149 6.01 -17.13 11.19
C ALA A 149 5.19 -16.09 10.42
N ARG A 150 4.00 -15.74 10.91
CA ARG A 150 3.18 -14.66 10.35
C ARG A 150 3.89 -13.31 10.47
N PHE A 151 4.48 -13.02 11.63
CA PHE A 151 5.28 -11.81 11.83
C PHE A 151 6.45 -11.73 10.84
N ALA A 152 7.19 -12.82 10.64
CA ALA A 152 8.30 -12.85 9.69
C ALA A 152 7.83 -12.59 8.24
N HIS A 153 6.69 -13.17 7.84
CA HIS A 153 6.08 -12.90 6.53
C HIS A 153 5.67 -11.44 6.40
N LEU A 154 5.08 -10.85 7.44
CA LEU A 154 4.70 -9.44 7.48
C LEU A 154 5.90 -8.52 7.30
N VAL A 155 6.99 -8.76 8.04
CA VAL A 155 8.25 -8.02 7.90
C VAL A 155 8.79 -8.10 6.47
N ALA A 156 8.72 -9.26 5.82
CA ALA A 156 9.13 -9.42 4.43
C ALA A 156 8.22 -8.66 3.44
N ALA A 157 6.92 -8.58 3.74
CA ALA A 157 5.93 -7.89 2.91
C ALA A 157 5.94 -6.36 3.08
N ALA A 158 6.38 -5.84 4.23
CA ALA A 158 6.36 -4.42 4.60
C ALA A 158 7.42 -3.59 3.83
N THR A 159 7.24 -3.51 2.52
CA THR A 159 8.09 -2.76 1.59
C THR A 159 7.26 -1.76 0.82
N VAL A 160 7.78 -0.54 0.62
CA VAL A 160 7.14 0.44 -0.26
C VAL A 160 7.62 0.21 -1.70
N PRO A 161 6.73 -0.01 -2.68
CA PRO A 161 7.11 -0.11 -4.08
C PRO A 161 7.80 1.18 -4.55
N ASP A 162 8.94 1.06 -5.22
CA ASP A 162 9.59 2.23 -5.82
C ASP A 162 8.78 2.70 -7.04
N ARG A 163 8.00 3.78 -6.86
CA ARG A 163 7.23 4.39 -7.95
C ARG A 163 8.12 5.19 -8.93
N TYR A 164 9.43 5.32 -8.67
CA TYR A 164 10.36 5.88 -9.64
C TYR A 164 10.73 4.84 -10.70
N SER A 165 10.03 4.89 -11.83
CA SER A 165 10.45 4.13 -13.01
C SER A 165 11.79 4.65 -13.53
N LEU A 166 12.85 3.90 -13.25
CA LEU A 166 14.21 4.20 -13.68
C LEU A 166 14.31 4.25 -15.22
N ALA A 167 13.54 3.40 -15.91
CA ALA A 167 13.39 3.42 -17.36
C ALA A 167 12.79 4.73 -17.88
N ARG A 168 11.72 5.25 -17.26
CA ARG A 168 11.16 6.57 -17.64
C ARG A 168 12.14 7.72 -17.34
N ARG A 169 12.99 7.57 -16.32
CA ARG A 169 14.06 8.53 -15.99
C ARG A 169 15.20 8.52 -17.00
N MET A 170 15.60 7.35 -17.50
CA MET A 170 16.72 7.20 -18.43
C MET A 170 16.31 7.38 -19.90
N LEU A 171 15.12 6.92 -20.27
CA LEU A 171 14.61 6.95 -21.66
C LEU A 171 13.64 8.11 -21.92
N GLY A 172 13.28 8.89 -20.90
CA GLY A 172 12.48 10.10 -21.06
C GLY A 172 13.31 11.30 -21.54
N LEU A 173 12.67 12.43 -21.84
CA LEU A 173 13.36 13.69 -22.16
C LEU A 173 14.13 14.31 -20.97
N TYR A 174 14.02 13.73 -19.77
CA TYR A 174 14.62 14.26 -18.55
C TYR A 174 16.14 14.53 -18.63
N PRO A 175 16.97 13.67 -19.27
CA PRO A 175 18.39 13.97 -19.47
C PRO A 175 18.62 15.21 -20.36
N LEU A 176 17.70 15.51 -21.28
CA LEU A 176 17.79 16.69 -22.16
C LEU A 176 17.40 17.96 -21.42
N THR A 177 16.33 17.94 -20.63
CA THR A 177 15.90 19.10 -19.83
C THR A 177 16.87 19.41 -18.69
N ARG A 178 17.68 18.43 -18.25
CA ARG A 178 18.75 18.62 -17.26
C ARG A 178 19.81 19.63 -17.72
N LEU A 179 20.11 19.72 -19.01
CA LEU A 179 21.18 20.57 -19.54
C LEU A 179 20.96 22.07 -19.28
N PRO A 180 19.86 22.69 -19.72
CA PRO A 180 19.60 24.10 -19.42
C PRO A 180 19.44 24.36 -17.91
N PHE A 181 18.87 23.41 -17.17
CA PHE A 181 18.68 23.52 -15.72
C PHE A 181 20.03 23.60 -14.97
N VAL A 182 20.97 22.69 -15.25
CA VAL A 182 22.30 22.71 -14.62
C VAL A 182 23.08 23.98 -14.95
N LEU A 183 22.95 24.48 -16.18
CA LEU A 183 23.56 25.75 -16.57
C LEU A 183 22.97 26.93 -15.77
N GLY A 184 21.66 26.95 -15.57
CA GLY A 184 20.97 27.93 -14.73
C GLY A 184 21.42 27.87 -13.27
N VAL A 185 21.46 26.68 -12.68
CA VAL A 185 21.90 26.49 -11.29
C VAL A 185 23.34 26.94 -11.09
N ARG A 186 24.27 26.54 -11.97
CA ARG A 186 25.67 26.98 -11.87
C ARG A 186 25.83 28.49 -11.99
N ARG A 187 25.02 29.13 -12.84
CA ARG A 187 25.01 30.59 -12.97
C ARG A 187 24.48 31.24 -11.70
N PHE A 188 23.40 30.73 -11.15
CA PHE A 188 22.82 31.17 -9.89
C PHE A 188 23.80 31.02 -8.71
N GLU A 189 24.44 29.85 -8.58
CA GLU A 189 25.45 29.57 -7.56
C GLU A 189 26.61 30.56 -7.64
N ARG A 190 27.14 30.83 -8.84
CA ARG A 190 28.21 31.81 -9.02
C ARG A 190 27.79 33.22 -8.60
N THR A 191 26.63 33.70 -9.05
CA THR A 191 26.12 35.01 -8.64
C THR A 191 25.81 35.09 -7.14
N THR A 192 25.39 33.97 -6.54
CA THR A 192 25.13 33.88 -5.10
C THR A 192 26.45 33.96 -4.33
N GLN A 193 27.44 33.18 -4.72
CA GLN A 193 28.79 33.22 -4.13
C GLN A 193 29.41 34.61 -4.25
N GLU A 194 29.32 35.26 -5.42
CA GLU A 194 29.81 36.63 -5.61
C GLU A 194 29.12 37.62 -4.65
N ARG A 195 27.80 37.56 -4.52
CA ARG A 195 27.01 38.44 -3.64
C ARG A 195 27.29 38.24 -2.15
N PHE A 196 27.58 37.00 -1.72
CA PHE A 196 27.83 36.67 -0.32
C PHE A 196 29.32 36.53 0.03
N SER A 197 30.22 36.67 -0.96
CA SER A 197 31.68 36.72 -0.74
C SER A 197 32.18 38.09 -0.30
N VAL A 198 31.33 39.12 -0.39
CA VAL A 198 31.59 40.44 0.18
C VAL A 198 31.02 40.47 1.59
N ALA A 199 31.78 39.91 2.52
CA ALA A 199 31.63 40.17 3.95
C ALA A 199 32.89 40.91 4.41
N GLU A 200 32.75 42.22 4.63
CA GLU A 200 33.60 43.02 5.52
C GLU A 200 33.17 42.78 6.97
#